data_AF-A0AAE0EH99-F1
#
_entry.id   AF-A0AAE0EH99-F1
#
_cell.length_a   1.000
_cell.length_b   1.000
_cell.length_c   1.000
_cell.angle_alpha   90.00
_cell.angle_beta   90.00
_cell.angle_gamma   90.00
#
_symmetry.space_group_name_H-M   'P 1'
#
loop_
_entity.id
_entity.type
_entity.pdbx_description
1 polymer ?
#
loop_
_entity_poly.entity_id
_entity_poly.type
_entity_poly.pdbx_seq_one_letter_code
_entity_poly.pdbx_strand_id
1 'polypeptide(L)'
;MSAVSPSPILSPTSLHFDTKISLFSTSISRPINQKQRQPPIIVLSSKSRSGLTSEDKKELLRSYGLNPDEFLSEPSSKTKRRKELQKKGRGAKFVPDEEPKEKESREIHRLLQVLGGKAKRKKLLSPKGMNVRPMMEVVKGAAFDILQVAGGCPASLRPGRWLDLYSGTGSVGIEAISRGCSEVHFVEMDPWVVSNILQPNLEWTGFLDVSTIHTVRVETFFERADTFVGKDGPFDYISVTPPYTQVDYGVLMDQISKSALIGKDTFIVVEYPIRTDMLESCGCLVKIKDRRFGRTHLAIYGPEWAQKKRKSEKTLQTVVGKV
;
A
#
# COMPACT_ATOMS: atom_id res chain seq x y z
N MET A 1 -48.24 44.21 43.19
CA MET A 1 -47.50 42.96 42.93
C MET A 1 -48.06 42.36 41.66
N SER A 2 -47.17 42.19 40.69
CA SER A 2 -47.23 41.59 39.36
C SER A 2 -48.58 41.21 38.74
N ALA A 3 -48.89 41.92 37.65
CA ALA A 3 -49.85 41.58 36.61
C ALA A 3 -49.21 40.64 35.56
N VAL A 4 -50.01 39.83 34.87
CA VAL A 4 -50.39 40.01 33.45
C VAL A 4 -50.99 38.71 32.90
N SER A 5 -52.12 38.91 32.23
CA SER A 5 -53.05 38.01 31.55
C SER A 5 -52.54 37.46 30.21
N PRO A 6 -53.23 36.46 29.62
CA PRO A 6 -52.78 35.71 28.44
C PRO A 6 -53.39 36.26 27.13
N SER A 7 -52.79 35.93 25.97
CA SER A 7 -53.49 35.67 24.70
C SER A 7 -52.55 35.22 23.56
N PRO A 8 -53.07 34.55 22.51
CA PRO A 8 -52.32 33.84 21.47
C PRO A 8 -52.19 34.64 20.15
N ILE A 9 -51.31 34.17 19.25
CA ILE A 9 -50.97 34.80 17.96
C ILE A 9 -51.70 34.13 16.78
N LEU A 10 -52.25 34.94 15.88
CA LEU A 10 -52.85 34.60 14.57
C LEU A 10 -52.23 35.50 13.46
N SER A 11 -51.51 34.86 12.50
CA SER A 11 -51.38 35.10 11.02
C SER A 11 -51.13 36.53 10.45
N PRO A 12 -51.03 36.84 9.11
CA PRO A 12 -50.96 36.04 7.85
C PRO A 12 -50.00 36.56 6.70
N THR A 13 -50.03 35.87 5.53
CA THR A 13 -49.94 36.35 4.10
C THR A 13 -48.63 36.75 3.37
N SER A 14 -48.31 35.93 2.36
CA SER A 14 -47.98 36.18 0.92
C SER A 14 -47.48 37.53 0.40
N LEU A 15 -46.48 37.49 -0.50
CA LEU A 15 -46.43 38.26 -1.75
C LEU A 15 -45.46 37.64 -2.78
N HIS A 16 -46.00 37.33 -3.96
CA HIS A 16 -45.35 37.02 -5.23
C HIS A 16 -44.82 38.31 -5.88
N PHE A 17 -43.70 38.29 -6.62
CA PHE A 17 -43.56 39.07 -7.86
C PHE A 17 -42.47 38.53 -8.78
N ASP A 18 -42.83 38.46 -10.05
CA ASP A 18 -42.16 37.87 -11.20
C ASP A 18 -41.18 38.82 -11.94
N THR A 19 -40.30 38.18 -12.73
CA THR A 19 -39.85 38.54 -14.09
C THR A 19 -38.64 39.47 -14.41
N LYS A 20 -37.91 38.97 -15.43
CA LYS A 20 -37.06 39.58 -16.49
C LYS A 20 -35.57 39.78 -16.18
N ILE A 21 -34.68 38.93 -16.71
CA ILE A 21 -34.09 38.93 -18.07
C ILE A 21 -33.30 40.21 -18.39
N SER A 22 -31.97 40.07 -18.51
CA SER A 22 -31.14 40.87 -19.41
C SER A 22 -29.87 40.09 -19.79
N LEU A 23 -29.83 39.65 -21.04
CA LEU A 23 -28.62 39.25 -21.77
C LEU A 23 -27.73 40.47 -21.99
N PHE A 24 -26.42 40.31 -21.88
CA PHE A 24 -25.45 41.15 -22.60
C PHE A 24 -24.35 40.26 -23.18
N SER A 25 -24.23 40.33 -24.51
CA SER A 25 -23.10 39.85 -25.30
C SER A 25 -22.30 41.04 -25.81
N THR A 26 -20.97 40.92 -25.86
CA THR A 26 -20.00 41.40 -26.89
C THR A 26 -18.60 41.22 -26.29
N SER A 27 -17.78 40.24 -26.71
CA SER A 27 -16.90 40.18 -27.90
C SER A 27 -15.53 40.88 -27.76
N ILE A 28 -14.48 40.05 -27.75
CA ILE A 28 -13.11 40.21 -28.32
C ILE A 28 -12.12 41.17 -27.64
N SER A 29 -11.06 40.60 -27.06
CA SER A 29 -9.65 40.90 -27.44
C SER A 29 -8.67 39.85 -26.88
N ARG A 30 -7.76 39.36 -27.76
CA ARG A 30 -6.59 38.52 -27.45
C ARG A 30 -5.61 39.23 -26.50
N PRO A 31 -4.70 38.48 -25.85
CA PRO A 31 -3.32 38.58 -26.32
C PRO A 31 -2.61 37.24 -26.51
N ILE A 32 -1.47 37.37 -27.20
CA ILE A 32 -0.62 36.38 -27.82
C ILE A 32 0.46 35.88 -26.84
N ASN A 33 0.56 34.54 -26.72
CA ASN A 33 1.76 33.70 -26.76
C ASN A 33 2.96 34.01 -25.84
N GLN A 34 3.27 33.09 -24.93
CA GLN A 34 4.64 32.56 -24.81
C GLN A 34 4.62 31.06 -24.44
N LYS A 35 5.37 30.30 -25.24
CA LYS A 35 5.49 28.84 -25.27
C LYS A 35 6.30 28.32 -24.07
N GLN A 36 5.78 27.31 -23.38
CA GLN A 36 6.62 26.24 -22.83
C GLN A 36 6.07 24.90 -23.32
N ARG A 37 6.90 24.22 -24.12
CA ARG A 37 6.63 22.93 -24.74
C ARG A 37 6.89 21.82 -23.72
N GLN A 38 5.87 21.06 -23.34
CA GLN A 38 6.05 19.70 -22.82
C GLN A 38 5.94 18.72 -24.00
N PRO A 39 6.79 17.68 -24.08
CA PRO A 39 6.76 16.77 -25.22
C PRO A 39 5.52 15.87 -25.16
N PRO A 40 4.93 15.50 -26.30
CA PRO A 40 3.79 14.60 -26.34
C PRO A 40 4.22 13.18 -25.95
N ILE A 41 3.48 12.54 -25.04
CA ILE A 41 3.57 11.10 -24.82
C ILE A 41 3.03 10.41 -26.08
N ILE A 42 3.94 9.84 -26.87
CA ILE A 42 3.60 9.04 -28.04
C ILE A 42 3.07 7.69 -27.54
N VAL A 43 1.76 7.47 -27.72
CA VAL A 43 1.16 6.14 -27.61
C VAL A 43 1.52 5.37 -28.87
N LEU A 44 2.49 4.46 -28.78
CA LEU A 44 2.79 3.52 -29.87
C LEU A 44 1.97 2.24 -29.68
N SER A 45 0.81 2.20 -30.35
CA SER A 45 0.13 0.94 -30.66
C SER A 45 0.85 0.31 -31.86
N SER A 46 1.71 -0.67 -31.63
CA SER A 46 2.25 -1.51 -32.70
C SER A 46 1.68 -2.92 -32.61
N LYS A 47 0.58 -3.15 -33.32
CA LYS A 47 0.31 -4.47 -33.91
C LYS A 47 1.17 -4.58 -35.17
N SER A 48 2.33 -5.26 -35.12
CA SER A 48 2.84 -5.96 -36.31
C SER A 48 3.89 -7.02 -35.97
N ARG A 49 3.77 -8.14 -36.69
CA ARG A 49 4.66 -9.29 -36.75
C ARG A 49 6.00 -8.92 -37.40
N SER A 50 7.07 -8.78 -36.62
CA SER A 50 8.46 -9.07 -36.99
C SER A 50 9.36 -8.68 -35.82
N GLY A 51 10.29 -9.54 -35.41
CA GLY A 51 11.21 -9.25 -34.30
C GLY A 51 12.18 -8.12 -34.67
N LEU A 52 12.49 -7.25 -33.70
CA LEU A 52 13.50 -6.20 -33.85
C LEU A 52 14.87 -6.80 -34.19
N THR A 53 15.56 -6.18 -35.14
CA THR A 53 16.91 -6.56 -35.55
C THR A 53 17.91 -6.25 -34.43
N SER A 54 19.13 -6.80 -34.52
CA SER A 54 20.20 -6.54 -33.53
C SER A 54 20.55 -5.06 -33.45
N GLU A 55 20.44 -4.34 -34.57
CA GLU A 55 20.71 -2.90 -34.65
C GLU A 55 19.62 -2.06 -33.99
N ASP A 56 18.34 -2.41 -34.18
CA ASP A 56 17.22 -1.71 -33.54
C ASP A 56 17.30 -1.78 -32.00
N LYS A 57 17.82 -2.91 -31.47
CA LYS A 57 18.02 -3.09 -30.02
C LYS A 57 19.15 -2.22 -29.47
N LYS A 58 20.25 -2.07 -30.22
CA LYS A 58 21.37 -1.19 -29.82
C LYS A 58 20.94 0.27 -29.76
N GLU A 59 20.17 0.70 -30.75
CA GLU A 59 19.71 2.08 -30.84
C GLU A 59 18.71 2.41 -29.71
N LEU A 60 17.83 1.47 -29.37
CA LEU A 60 16.92 1.59 -28.24
C LEU A 60 17.68 1.67 -26.90
N LEU A 61 18.71 0.84 -26.68
CA LEU A 61 19.54 0.91 -25.47
C LEU A 61 20.27 2.27 -25.33
N ARG A 62 20.76 2.82 -26.44
CA ARG A 62 21.38 4.17 -26.43
C ARG A 62 20.37 5.26 -26.07
N SER A 63 19.12 5.15 -26.51
CA SER A 63 18.07 6.13 -26.18
C SER A 63 17.75 6.22 -24.68
N TYR A 64 18.03 5.14 -23.93
CA TYR A 64 17.88 5.07 -22.47
C TYR A 64 19.18 5.33 -21.71
N GLY A 65 20.26 5.73 -22.40
CA GLY A 65 21.56 6.01 -21.77
C GLY A 65 22.33 4.76 -21.34
N LEU A 66 22.00 3.59 -21.88
CA LEU A 66 22.67 2.32 -21.60
C LEU A 66 23.71 2.00 -22.68
N ASN A 67 24.84 1.41 -22.29
CA ASN A 67 25.90 1.02 -23.22
C ASN A 67 25.54 -0.31 -23.92
N PRO A 68 25.33 -0.35 -25.25
CA PRO A 68 24.93 -1.58 -25.94
C PRO A 68 26.02 -2.66 -25.96
N ASP A 69 27.28 -2.25 -25.88
CA ASP A 69 28.43 -3.16 -25.96
C ASP A 69 28.62 -3.96 -24.66
N GLU A 70 28.01 -3.50 -23.56
CA GLU A 70 27.98 -4.21 -22.27
C GLU A 70 26.93 -5.35 -22.27
N PHE A 71 25.93 -5.28 -23.16
CA PHE A 71 24.80 -6.22 -23.20
C PHE A 71 24.83 -7.22 -24.36
N LEU A 72 25.68 -6.98 -25.37
CA LEU A 72 25.73 -7.79 -26.59
C LEU A 72 27.00 -8.62 -26.75
N SER A 73 27.93 -8.54 -25.80
CA SER A 73 29.19 -9.26 -25.84
C SER A 73 29.11 -10.61 -25.10
N GLU A 74 28.38 -11.59 -25.63
CA GLU A 74 28.76 -13.01 -25.54
C GLU A 74 28.14 -13.82 -26.71
N PRO A 75 28.94 -14.51 -27.54
CA PRO A 75 28.41 -15.44 -28.53
C PRO A 75 28.04 -16.79 -27.88
N SER A 76 26.79 -17.22 -28.11
CA SER A 76 26.23 -18.48 -27.61
C SER A 76 27.01 -19.72 -28.05
N SER A 77 27.52 -20.51 -27.10
CA SER A 77 28.15 -21.80 -27.34
C SER A 77 27.11 -22.93 -27.48
N LYS A 78 26.55 -23.09 -28.69
CA LYS A 78 25.95 -24.37 -29.12
C LYS A 78 26.50 -24.71 -30.48
N THR A 79 27.61 -25.45 -30.51
CA THR A 79 28.06 -26.44 -31.52
C THR A 79 29.58 -26.65 -31.39
N LYS A 80 30.01 -27.71 -30.70
CA LYS A 80 31.09 -28.63 -31.14
C LYS A 80 31.34 -29.71 -30.08
N ARG A 81 30.63 -30.81 -30.27
CA ARG A 81 30.97 -32.14 -29.77
C ARG A 81 32.17 -32.64 -30.59
N ARG A 82 33.16 -33.22 -29.91
CA ARG A 82 34.34 -33.99 -30.38
C ARG A 82 35.71 -33.29 -30.36
N LYS A 83 36.62 -34.00 -29.65
CA LYS A 83 38.09 -33.99 -29.67
C LYS A 83 38.77 -32.85 -28.93
N GLU A 84 39.17 -33.11 -27.68
CA GLU A 84 40.56 -33.45 -27.39
C GLU A 84 40.71 -34.00 -25.97
N LEU A 85 41.13 -35.25 -25.90
CA LEU A 85 41.72 -35.87 -24.72
C LEU A 85 43.24 -35.72 -24.89
N GLN A 86 43.93 -35.49 -23.77
CA GLN A 86 45.39 -35.51 -23.56
C GLN A 86 46.17 -34.20 -23.73
N LYS A 87 46.45 -33.54 -22.60
CA LYS A 87 47.81 -33.50 -22.00
C LYS A 87 47.81 -32.72 -20.68
N LYS A 88 48.41 -33.34 -19.65
CA LYS A 88 49.22 -32.79 -18.52
C LYS A 88 48.66 -31.55 -17.79
N GLY A 89 48.47 -31.48 -16.47
CA GLY A 89 49.13 -32.15 -15.34
C GLY A 89 49.43 -31.07 -14.27
N ARG A 90 49.09 -31.38 -13.00
CA ARG A 90 49.46 -30.69 -11.73
C ARG A 90 48.79 -29.35 -11.38
N GLY A 91 47.84 -29.44 -10.45
CA GLY A 91 47.94 -28.76 -9.14
C GLY A 91 47.63 -27.27 -9.06
N ALA A 92 46.35 -26.90 -9.12
CA ALA A 92 45.80 -25.76 -8.41
C ALA A 92 44.34 -26.07 -8.07
N LYS A 93 43.95 -25.94 -6.80
CA LYS A 93 42.54 -26.01 -6.40
C LYS A 93 41.83 -24.78 -6.96
N PHE A 94 41.19 -24.97 -8.12
CA PHE A 94 40.23 -24.04 -8.67
C PHE A 94 38.93 -24.26 -7.88
N VAL A 95 38.59 -23.31 -7.00
CA VAL A 95 37.22 -23.19 -6.51
C VAL A 95 36.42 -22.74 -7.72
N PRO A 96 35.40 -23.48 -8.19
CA PRO A 96 34.62 -23.02 -9.33
C PRO A 96 33.96 -21.70 -8.94
N ASP A 97 34.12 -20.68 -9.76
CA ASP A 97 33.27 -19.49 -9.71
C ASP A 97 31.81 -19.99 -9.71
N GLU A 98 31.05 -19.61 -8.67
CA GLU A 98 29.63 -19.90 -8.64
C GLU A 98 28.98 -19.25 -9.87
N GLU A 99 28.51 -20.09 -10.79
CA GLU A 99 27.70 -19.65 -11.92
C GLU A 99 26.58 -18.72 -11.40
N PRO A 100 26.30 -17.59 -12.08
CA PRO A 100 25.24 -16.70 -11.65
C PRO A 100 23.94 -17.50 -11.69
N LYS A 101 23.35 -17.75 -10.51
CA LYS A 101 22.05 -18.41 -10.38
C LYS A 101 21.08 -17.73 -11.34
N GLU A 102 20.71 -18.42 -12.41
CA GLU A 102 19.61 -18.03 -13.29
C GLU A 102 18.44 -17.63 -12.39
N LYS A 103 17.97 -16.38 -12.48
CA LYS A 103 16.80 -15.93 -11.72
C LYS A 103 15.65 -16.87 -12.09
N GLU A 104 15.34 -17.80 -11.19
CA GLU A 104 14.21 -18.73 -11.33
C GLU A 104 12.99 -17.95 -11.84
N SER A 105 12.35 -18.46 -12.89
CA SER A 105 11.15 -17.83 -13.44
C SER A 105 10.12 -17.67 -12.33
N ARG A 106 9.83 -16.43 -11.95
CA ARG A 106 8.88 -16.14 -10.88
C ARG A 106 7.46 -16.47 -11.36
N GLU A 107 6.94 -17.63 -10.95
CA GLU A 107 5.59 -18.08 -11.27
C GLU A 107 4.53 -17.30 -10.47
N ILE A 108 3.30 -17.23 -10.98
CA ILE A 108 2.18 -16.50 -10.35
C ILE A 108 0.99 -17.44 -10.17
N HIS A 109 0.22 -17.27 -9.10
CA HIS A 109 -1.02 -18.02 -8.83
C HIS A 109 -2.13 -17.09 -8.30
N ARG A 110 -3.35 -17.62 -8.14
CA ARG A 110 -4.54 -16.87 -7.64
C ARG A 110 -5.17 -17.53 -6.42
N LEU A 111 -4.44 -17.60 -5.31
CA LEU A 111 -4.96 -18.20 -4.06
C LEU A 111 -5.55 -17.17 -3.10
N LEU A 112 -5.19 -15.89 -3.25
CA LEU A 112 -5.70 -14.81 -2.39
C LEU A 112 -7.03 -14.27 -2.94
N GLN A 113 -7.86 -13.73 -2.05
CA GLN A 113 -9.10 -13.06 -2.43
C GLN A 113 -9.42 -11.85 -1.54
N VAL A 114 -10.31 -10.99 -2.05
CA VAL A 114 -10.94 -9.92 -1.28
C VAL A 114 -12.10 -10.49 -0.46
N LEU A 115 -12.14 -10.20 0.83
CA LEU A 115 -13.06 -10.83 1.79
C LEU A 115 -14.38 -10.07 1.92
N GLY A 116 -14.33 -8.74 1.96
CA GLY A 116 -15.47 -7.85 2.19
C GLY A 116 -15.52 -6.69 1.20
N GLY A 117 -16.63 -5.92 1.26
CA GLY A 117 -16.76 -4.68 0.51
C GLY A 117 -17.07 -4.82 -1.00
N LYS A 118 -16.81 -3.75 -1.76
CA LYS A 118 -17.16 -3.60 -3.18
C LYS A 118 -16.55 -4.66 -4.11
N ALA A 119 -15.33 -5.09 -3.83
CA ALA A 119 -14.59 -6.08 -4.63
C ALA A 119 -14.65 -7.50 -4.02
N LYS A 120 -15.56 -7.77 -3.07
CA LYS A 120 -15.70 -9.05 -2.38
C LYS A 120 -15.69 -10.25 -3.33
N ARG A 121 -14.94 -11.30 -2.96
CA ARG A 121 -14.70 -12.55 -3.70
C ARG A 121 -13.87 -12.43 -4.98
N LYS A 122 -13.38 -11.24 -5.37
CA LYS A 122 -12.39 -11.16 -6.46
C LYS A 122 -11.08 -11.84 -6.05
N LYS A 123 -10.58 -12.73 -6.91
CA LYS A 123 -9.29 -13.42 -6.74
C LYS A 123 -8.14 -12.50 -7.14
N LEU A 124 -7.06 -12.52 -6.36
CA LEU A 124 -5.87 -11.69 -6.56
C LEU A 124 -4.69 -12.56 -6.99
N LEU A 125 -3.85 -12.02 -7.86
CA LEU A 125 -2.57 -12.57 -8.24
C LEU A 125 -1.61 -12.53 -7.04
N SER A 126 -0.76 -13.55 -6.95
CA SER A 126 0.25 -13.70 -5.90
C SER A 126 1.47 -14.43 -6.47
N PRO A 127 2.70 -14.07 -6.07
CA PRO A 127 3.88 -14.77 -6.52
C PRO A 127 3.93 -16.18 -5.89
N LYS A 128 4.28 -17.17 -6.70
CA LYS A 128 4.47 -18.55 -6.27
C LYS A 128 5.88 -18.73 -5.74
N GLY A 129 6.04 -19.55 -4.70
CA GLY A 129 7.36 -19.98 -4.22
C GLY A 129 8.18 -18.92 -3.49
N MET A 130 7.67 -17.71 -3.28
CA MET A 130 8.34 -16.76 -2.39
C MET A 130 8.28 -17.26 -0.95
N ASN A 131 9.42 -17.26 -0.25
CA ASN A 131 9.55 -17.53 1.19
C ASN A 131 8.83 -16.48 2.08
N VAL A 132 8.06 -15.58 1.46
CA VAL A 132 7.27 -14.55 2.13
C VAL A 132 5.82 -15.00 2.15
N ARG A 133 5.33 -15.28 3.36
CA ARG A 133 3.94 -15.69 3.57
C ARG A 133 3.04 -14.46 3.45
N PRO A 134 2.00 -14.46 2.60
CA PRO A 134 1.01 -13.39 2.61
C PRO A 134 0.21 -13.42 3.92
N MET A 135 -0.29 -12.26 4.35
CA MET A 135 -1.21 -12.17 5.49
C MET A 135 -2.37 -13.15 5.30
N MET A 136 -2.60 -14.01 6.30
CA MET A 136 -3.67 -15.01 6.23
C MET A 136 -5.05 -14.34 6.13
N GLU A 137 -5.98 -14.94 5.37
CA GLU A 137 -7.35 -14.40 5.25
C GLU A 137 -8.04 -14.21 6.61
N VAL A 138 -7.82 -15.13 7.56
CA VAL A 138 -8.37 -15.03 8.92
C VAL A 138 -7.77 -13.86 9.70
N VAL A 139 -6.47 -13.58 9.53
CA VAL A 139 -5.78 -12.45 10.18
C VAL A 139 -6.26 -11.14 9.56
N LYS A 140 -6.31 -11.08 8.23
CA LYS A 140 -6.82 -9.92 7.48
C LYS A 140 -8.26 -9.60 7.86
N GLY A 141 -9.14 -10.61 7.86
CA GLY A 141 -10.53 -10.47 8.29
C GLY A 141 -10.64 -9.91 9.70
N ALA A 142 -9.91 -10.51 10.66
CA ALA A 142 -9.91 -10.04 12.03
C ALA A 142 -9.38 -8.60 12.18
N ALA A 143 -8.35 -8.21 11.41
CA ALA A 143 -7.81 -6.85 11.42
C ALA A 143 -8.88 -5.82 11.04
N PHE A 144 -9.55 -6.03 9.90
CA PHE A 144 -10.60 -5.11 9.45
C PHE A 144 -11.82 -5.10 10.37
N ASP A 145 -12.22 -6.24 10.93
CA ASP A 145 -13.34 -6.29 11.87
C ASP A 145 -13.01 -5.51 13.16
N ILE A 146 -11.77 -5.61 13.67
CA ILE A 146 -11.34 -4.81 14.83
C ILE A 146 -11.30 -3.32 14.47
N LEU A 147 -10.74 -2.94 13.31
CA LEU A 147 -10.68 -1.55 12.87
C LEU A 147 -12.07 -0.92 12.71
N GLN A 148 -13.03 -1.63 12.12
CA GLN A 148 -14.41 -1.15 11.96
C GLN A 148 -15.08 -0.89 13.32
N VAL A 149 -14.91 -1.82 14.26
CA VAL A 149 -15.43 -1.67 15.63
C VAL A 149 -14.73 -0.54 16.38
N ALA A 150 -13.40 -0.44 16.28
CA ALA A 150 -12.61 0.59 16.95
C ALA A 150 -12.89 1.99 16.38
N GLY A 151 -13.08 2.09 15.06
CA GLY A 151 -13.53 3.29 14.36
C GLY A 151 -15.03 3.57 14.53
N GLY A 152 -15.76 2.85 15.37
CA GLY A 152 -17.17 3.15 15.68
C GLY A 152 -18.15 2.97 14.52
N CYS A 153 -17.75 2.35 13.40
CA CYS A 153 -18.61 2.04 12.26
C CYS A 153 -18.48 0.55 11.92
N PRO A 154 -19.35 -0.32 12.48
CA PRO A 154 -19.25 -1.78 12.25
C PRO A 154 -19.53 -2.22 10.81
N ALA A 155 -20.19 -1.38 10.00
CA ALA A 155 -20.63 -1.74 8.66
C ALA A 155 -19.56 -1.46 7.58
N SER A 156 -18.67 -0.50 7.81
CA SER A 156 -17.70 -0.03 6.81
C SER A 156 -16.51 0.62 7.49
N LEU A 157 -15.34 0.59 6.84
CA LEU A 157 -14.22 1.42 7.26
C LEU A 157 -14.61 2.90 7.04
N ARG A 158 -14.09 3.81 7.88
CA ARG A 158 -14.27 5.24 7.64
C ARG A 158 -13.53 5.62 6.34
N PRO A 159 -14.11 6.50 5.51
CA PRO A 159 -13.36 7.13 4.43
C PRO A 159 -12.11 7.80 4.99
N GLY A 160 -11.01 7.69 4.26
CA GLY A 160 -9.71 8.15 4.73
C GLY A 160 -8.59 7.63 3.85
N ARG A 161 -7.36 7.97 4.23
CA ARG A 161 -6.12 7.63 3.54
C ARG A 161 -5.48 6.42 4.21
N TRP A 162 -5.08 5.45 3.41
CA TRP A 162 -4.41 4.24 3.90
C TRP A 162 -3.00 4.12 3.34
N LEU A 163 -2.03 3.81 4.19
CA LEU A 163 -0.67 3.49 3.79
C LEU A 163 -0.40 2.00 3.99
N ASP A 164 -0.16 1.27 2.91
CA ASP A 164 0.15 -0.15 2.94
C ASP A 164 1.67 -0.36 2.82
N LEU A 165 2.36 -0.50 3.95
CA LEU A 165 3.80 -0.75 3.97
C LEU A 165 4.08 -2.24 3.72
N TYR A 166 5.05 -2.52 2.86
CA TYR A 166 5.35 -3.86 2.37
C TYR A 166 4.12 -4.47 1.65
N SER A 167 3.55 -3.69 0.73
CA SER A 167 2.28 -3.97 0.07
C SER A 167 2.22 -5.33 -0.63
N GLY A 168 3.34 -5.79 -1.22
CA GLY A 168 3.41 -7.02 -1.98
C GLY A 168 2.32 -7.10 -3.05
N THR A 169 1.37 -8.01 -2.86
CA THR A 169 0.24 -8.22 -3.79
C THR A 169 -0.84 -7.13 -3.72
N GLY A 170 -0.77 -6.22 -2.74
CA GLY A 170 -1.77 -5.21 -2.43
C GLY A 170 -2.98 -5.77 -1.68
N SER A 171 -2.92 -7.00 -1.16
CA SER A 171 -4.08 -7.69 -0.57
C SER A 171 -4.74 -6.94 0.59
N VAL A 172 -3.96 -6.20 1.39
CA VAL A 172 -4.46 -5.43 2.53
C VAL A 172 -5.03 -4.09 2.07
N GLY A 173 -4.27 -3.29 1.31
CA GLY A 173 -4.77 -2.02 0.76
C GLY A 173 -6.00 -2.18 -0.15
N ILE A 174 -6.05 -3.21 -1.00
CA ILE A 174 -7.25 -3.52 -1.82
C ILE A 174 -8.46 -3.84 -0.94
N GLU A 175 -8.26 -4.57 0.17
CA GLU A 175 -9.32 -4.86 1.13
C GLU A 175 -9.82 -3.57 1.81
N ALA A 176 -8.92 -2.63 2.11
CA ALA A 176 -9.26 -1.33 2.67
C ALA A 176 -10.15 -0.51 1.73
N ILE A 177 -9.76 -0.35 0.46
CA ILE A 177 -10.56 0.35 -0.56
C ILE A 177 -11.90 -0.33 -0.75
N SER A 178 -11.89 -1.66 -0.85
CA SER A 178 -13.11 -2.46 -0.97
C SER A 178 -14.09 -2.17 0.17
N ARG A 179 -13.57 -2.01 1.40
CA ARG A 179 -14.35 -1.74 2.63
C ARG A 179 -14.61 -0.25 2.91
N GLY A 180 -14.30 0.66 1.98
CA GLY A 180 -14.73 2.06 2.06
C GLY A 180 -13.62 3.08 2.29
N CYS A 181 -12.34 2.68 2.30
CA CYS A 181 -11.22 3.62 2.28
C CYS A 181 -11.25 4.46 0.99
N SER A 182 -10.84 5.72 1.07
CA SER A 182 -10.92 6.69 -0.04
C SER A 182 -9.76 6.55 -1.00
N GLU A 183 -8.55 6.35 -0.46
CA GLU A 183 -7.33 6.18 -1.24
C GLU A 183 -6.31 5.31 -0.50
N VAL A 184 -5.45 4.64 -1.25
CA VAL A 184 -4.33 3.87 -0.68
C VAL A 184 -3.01 4.24 -1.34
N HIS A 185 -1.99 4.45 -0.51
CA HIS A 185 -0.59 4.49 -0.91
C HIS A 185 0.03 3.12 -0.66
N PHE A 186 0.49 2.47 -1.72
CA PHE A 186 1.16 1.17 -1.67
C PHE A 186 2.67 1.36 -1.74
N VAL A 187 3.42 0.86 -0.76
CA VAL A 187 4.89 0.88 -0.75
C VAL A 187 5.42 -0.54 -0.96
N GLU A 188 6.07 -0.76 -2.09
CA GLU A 188 6.67 -2.04 -2.47
C GLU A 188 8.02 -1.80 -3.13
N MET A 189 9.05 -2.57 -2.77
CA MET A 189 10.40 -2.37 -3.31
C MET A 189 10.61 -3.13 -4.62
N ASP A 190 10.02 -4.31 -4.78
CA ASP A 190 10.30 -5.19 -5.92
C ASP A 190 9.53 -4.74 -7.18
N PRO A 191 10.19 -4.19 -8.22
CA PRO A 191 9.51 -3.66 -9.38
C PRO A 191 8.73 -4.73 -10.15
N TRP A 192 9.18 -5.99 -10.12
CA TRP A 192 8.48 -7.09 -10.77
C TRP A 192 7.17 -7.42 -10.04
N VAL A 193 7.15 -7.36 -8.70
CA VAL A 193 5.89 -7.51 -7.94
C VAL A 193 4.94 -6.35 -8.28
N VAL A 194 5.47 -5.14 -8.38
CA VAL A 194 4.67 -3.97 -8.78
C VAL A 194 4.04 -4.16 -10.17
N SER A 195 4.85 -4.43 -11.19
CA SER A 195 4.39 -4.48 -12.58
C SER A 195 3.54 -5.71 -12.90
N ASN A 196 3.87 -6.88 -12.33
CA ASN A 196 3.25 -8.15 -12.72
C ASN A 196 2.14 -8.59 -11.77
N ILE A 197 1.99 -7.97 -10.60
CA ILE A 197 1.05 -8.43 -9.57
C ILE A 197 0.22 -7.29 -9.01
N LEU A 198 0.85 -6.31 -8.35
CA LEU A 198 0.13 -5.23 -7.65
C LEU A 198 -0.71 -4.40 -8.62
N GLN A 199 -0.09 -3.86 -9.67
CA GLN A 199 -0.81 -3.04 -10.65
C GLN A 199 -1.92 -3.84 -11.38
N PRO A 200 -1.67 -5.05 -11.90
CA PRO A 200 -2.74 -5.88 -12.46
C PRO A 200 -3.87 -6.21 -11.48
N ASN A 201 -3.58 -6.38 -10.18
CA ASN A 201 -4.60 -6.58 -9.15
C ASN A 201 -5.45 -5.31 -8.96
N LEU A 202 -4.85 -4.13 -8.98
CA LEU A 202 -5.56 -2.85 -8.87
C LEU A 202 -6.46 -2.60 -10.09
N GLU A 203 -5.96 -2.88 -11.30
CA GLU A 203 -6.75 -2.83 -12.54
C GLU A 203 -7.92 -3.81 -12.50
N TRP A 204 -7.66 -5.07 -12.12
CA TRP A 204 -8.69 -6.11 -12.01
C TRP A 204 -9.77 -5.78 -10.98
N THR A 205 -9.39 -5.14 -9.88
CA THR A 205 -10.32 -4.74 -8.83
C THR A 205 -11.08 -3.46 -9.16
N GLY A 206 -10.55 -2.63 -10.08
CA GLY A 206 -11.12 -1.34 -10.48
C GLY A 206 -10.72 -0.20 -9.54
N PHE A 207 -9.57 -0.33 -8.88
CA PHE A 207 -9.11 0.59 -7.83
C PHE A 207 -7.85 1.37 -8.19
N LEU A 208 -7.39 1.28 -9.44
CA LEU A 208 -6.19 1.97 -9.89
C LEU A 208 -6.28 3.50 -9.68
N ASP A 209 -7.43 4.11 -9.95
CA ASP A 209 -7.63 5.57 -9.87
C ASP A 209 -7.55 6.14 -8.44
N VAL A 210 -7.71 5.28 -7.43
CA VAL A 210 -7.65 5.65 -6.00
C VAL A 210 -6.40 5.09 -5.32
N SER A 211 -5.40 4.71 -6.11
CA SER A 211 -4.19 4.05 -5.64
C SER A 211 -2.95 4.79 -6.11
N THR A 212 -2.01 5.03 -5.20
CA THR A 212 -0.66 5.53 -5.52
C THR A 212 0.37 4.47 -5.19
N ILE A 213 1.18 4.05 -6.16
CA ILE A 213 2.24 3.03 -5.94
C ILE A 213 3.59 3.73 -5.82
N HIS A 214 4.32 3.41 -4.75
CA HIS A 214 5.67 3.86 -4.47
C HIS A 214 6.62 2.69 -4.58
N THR A 215 7.34 2.60 -5.70
CA THR A 215 8.32 1.52 -5.96
C THR A 215 9.65 1.81 -5.27
N VAL A 216 9.66 1.76 -3.93
CA VAL A 216 10.80 2.13 -3.08
C VAL A 216 10.86 1.24 -1.84
N ARG A 217 12.03 1.26 -1.19
CA ARG A 217 12.16 0.72 0.17
C ARG A 217 11.35 1.52 1.17
N VAL A 218 10.80 0.82 2.17
CA VAL A 218 10.05 1.45 3.26
C VAL A 218 10.92 2.45 4.03
N GLU A 219 12.20 2.12 4.26
CA GLU A 219 13.12 3.05 4.94
C GLU A 219 13.28 4.37 4.17
N THR A 220 13.48 4.29 2.85
CA THR A 220 13.58 5.46 1.94
C THR A 220 12.25 6.20 1.81
N PHE A 221 11.11 5.51 1.91
CA PHE A 221 9.80 6.15 1.94
C PHE A 221 9.64 7.05 3.18
N PHE A 222 10.10 6.59 4.35
CA PHE A 222 10.06 7.38 5.58
C PHE A 222 10.94 8.62 5.53
N GLU A 223 12.07 8.61 4.82
CA GLU A 223 12.91 9.80 4.62
C GLU A 223 12.17 10.95 3.92
N ARG A 224 11.07 10.64 3.23
CA ARG A 224 10.23 11.61 2.51
C ARG A 224 8.86 11.79 3.16
N ALA A 225 8.66 11.31 4.38
CA ALA A 225 7.40 11.33 5.12
C ALA A 225 6.68 12.68 5.03
N ASP A 226 7.39 13.78 5.27
CA ASP A 226 6.84 15.14 5.28
C ASP A 226 6.19 15.55 3.96
N THR A 227 6.68 15.01 2.84
CA THR A 227 6.14 15.32 1.50
C THR A 227 4.75 14.73 1.26
N PHE A 228 4.41 13.64 1.96
CA PHE A 228 3.12 12.94 1.82
C PHE A 228 2.05 13.44 2.79
N VAL A 229 2.46 14.18 3.82
CA VAL A 229 1.56 14.79 4.80
C VAL A 229 0.98 16.08 4.22
N GLY A 230 1.83 16.99 3.74
CA GLY A 230 1.44 18.17 2.97
C GLY A 230 0.08 18.78 3.34
N LYS A 231 -0.83 18.85 2.36
CA LYS A 231 -2.19 19.38 2.54
C LYS A 231 -3.18 18.35 3.10
N ASP A 232 -2.90 17.07 2.94
CA ASP A 232 -3.85 15.98 3.18
C ASP A 232 -3.72 15.40 4.61
N GLY A 233 -2.76 15.88 5.39
CA GLY A 233 -2.52 15.47 6.78
C GLY A 233 -1.84 14.10 6.90
N PRO A 234 -1.76 13.55 8.12
CA PRO A 234 -1.25 12.19 8.33
C PRO A 234 -2.21 11.13 7.72
N PHE A 235 -1.76 9.88 7.63
CA PHE A 235 -2.61 8.79 7.17
C PHE A 235 -3.59 8.37 8.27
N ASP A 236 -4.84 8.06 7.91
CA ASP A 236 -5.85 7.55 8.85
C ASP A 236 -5.55 6.10 9.25
N TYR A 237 -4.99 5.34 8.32
CA TYR A 237 -4.68 3.92 8.50
C TYR A 237 -3.30 3.57 7.95
N ILE A 238 -2.57 2.74 8.67
CA ILE A 238 -1.29 2.19 8.21
C ILE A 238 -1.29 0.68 8.43
N SER A 239 -1.03 -0.11 7.38
CA SER A 239 -0.70 -1.53 7.51
C SER A 239 0.80 -1.77 7.41
N VAL A 240 1.29 -2.67 8.25
CA VAL A 240 2.69 -3.02 8.37
C VAL A 240 2.79 -4.54 8.33
N THR A 241 3.07 -5.09 7.15
CA THR A 241 3.15 -6.54 6.92
C THR A 241 4.53 -6.97 6.40
N PRO A 242 5.61 -6.71 7.15
CA PRO A 242 6.95 -6.99 6.68
C PRO A 242 7.21 -8.50 6.53
N PRO A 243 8.12 -8.89 5.62
CA PRO A 243 8.64 -10.25 5.60
C PRO A 243 9.40 -10.53 6.91
N TYR A 244 8.84 -11.42 7.74
CA TYR A 244 9.27 -11.61 9.15
C TYR A 244 10.77 -11.78 9.38
N THR A 245 11.50 -12.38 8.43
CA THR A 245 12.93 -12.71 8.58
C THR A 245 13.87 -11.60 8.14
N GLN A 246 13.36 -10.49 7.59
CA GLN A 246 14.18 -9.48 6.92
C GLN A 246 14.05 -8.09 7.54
N VAL A 247 13.31 -7.95 8.66
CA VAL A 247 13.03 -6.64 9.26
C VAL A 247 13.21 -6.68 10.78
N ASP A 248 13.86 -5.64 11.30
CA ASP A 248 13.91 -5.34 12.73
C ASP A 248 12.67 -4.51 13.10
N TYR A 249 11.78 -5.11 13.90
CA TYR A 249 10.54 -4.47 14.31
C TYR A 249 10.77 -3.31 15.28
N GLY A 250 11.84 -3.33 16.08
CA GLY A 250 12.18 -2.23 16.98
C GLY A 250 12.53 -0.97 16.19
N VAL A 251 13.40 -1.12 15.17
CA VAL A 251 13.76 -0.02 14.28
C VAL A 251 12.56 0.46 13.46
N LEU A 252 11.80 -0.46 12.87
CA LEU A 252 10.62 -0.10 12.06
C LEU A 252 9.57 0.65 12.88
N MET A 253 9.25 0.17 14.07
CA MET A 253 8.26 0.82 14.93
C MET A 253 8.77 2.15 15.47
N ASP A 254 10.07 2.29 15.75
CA ASP A 254 10.69 3.57 16.12
C ASP A 254 10.57 4.59 14.97
N GLN A 255 10.85 4.19 13.73
CA GLN A 255 10.66 5.05 12.54
C GLN A 255 9.21 5.50 12.39
N ILE A 256 8.26 4.56 12.50
CA ILE A 256 6.83 4.88 12.44
C ILE A 256 6.45 5.87 13.55
N SER A 257 6.92 5.63 14.78
CA SER A 257 6.56 6.45 15.95
C SER A 257 6.98 7.91 15.86
N LYS A 258 8.05 8.18 15.10
CA LYS A 258 8.62 9.53 14.90
C LYS A 258 8.17 10.17 13.59
N SER A 259 7.45 9.44 12.75
CA SER A 259 7.08 9.88 11.41
C SER A 259 5.92 10.87 11.45
N ALA A 260 5.99 11.90 10.58
CA ALA A 260 4.86 12.81 10.36
C ALA A 260 3.64 12.12 9.73
N LEU A 261 3.81 10.88 9.22
CA LEU A 261 2.74 10.06 8.64
C LEU A 261 1.69 9.62 9.65
N ILE A 262 1.99 9.67 10.96
CA ILE A 262 1.06 9.30 12.03
C ILE A 262 0.49 10.55 12.73
N GLY A 263 -0.82 10.53 12.99
CA GLY A 263 -1.54 11.53 13.76
C GLY A 263 -2.26 10.92 14.96
N LYS A 264 -2.90 11.78 15.76
CA LYS A 264 -3.63 11.35 16.98
C LYS A 264 -4.80 10.43 16.70
N ASP A 265 -5.35 10.47 15.49
CA ASP A 265 -6.51 9.69 15.05
C ASP A 265 -6.15 8.51 14.12
N THR A 266 -4.85 8.27 13.89
CA THR A 266 -4.35 7.18 13.04
C THR A 266 -4.53 5.82 13.69
N PHE A 267 -4.85 4.80 12.90
CA PHE A 267 -4.78 3.39 13.28
C PHE A 267 -3.64 2.68 12.56
N ILE A 268 -2.87 1.87 13.29
CA ILE A 268 -1.76 1.10 12.73
C ILE A 268 -2.01 -0.38 12.98
N VAL A 269 -2.02 -1.17 11.91
CA VAL A 269 -2.13 -2.64 11.95
C VAL A 269 -0.76 -3.23 11.67
N VAL A 270 -0.23 -3.99 12.63
CA VAL A 270 1.09 -4.61 12.52
C VAL A 270 0.97 -6.12 12.64
N GLU A 271 1.47 -6.83 11.63
CA GLU A 271 1.65 -8.28 11.67
C GLU A 271 3.10 -8.61 12.05
N TYR A 272 3.31 -9.47 13.06
CA TYR A 272 4.65 -9.82 13.55
C TYR A 272 4.71 -11.25 14.11
N PRO A 273 5.90 -11.88 14.22
CA PRO A 273 6.03 -13.23 14.75
C PRO A 273 5.95 -13.28 16.29
N ILE A 274 5.54 -14.43 16.84
CA ILE A 274 5.35 -14.65 18.30
C ILE A 274 6.55 -14.30 19.21
N ARG A 275 7.78 -14.27 18.68
CA ARG A 275 9.01 -14.03 19.46
C ARG A 275 9.47 -12.57 19.41
N THR A 276 8.58 -11.65 19.06
CA THR A 276 8.87 -10.23 18.99
C THR A 276 8.08 -9.51 20.07
N ASP A 277 8.81 -8.83 20.95
CA ASP A 277 8.21 -7.98 21.98
C ASP A 277 7.84 -6.63 21.34
N MET A 278 6.57 -6.29 21.41
CA MET A 278 6.02 -5.05 20.85
C MET A 278 5.63 -4.09 21.98
N LEU A 279 6.05 -2.83 21.87
CA LEU A 279 5.77 -1.77 22.85
C LEU A 279 4.27 -1.53 23.05
N GLU A 280 3.85 -1.03 24.21
CA GLU A 280 2.44 -0.70 24.49
C GLU A 280 1.94 0.57 23.76
N SER A 281 2.84 1.31 23.14
CA SER A 281 2.55 2.53 22.38
C SER A 281 3.41 2.63 21.12
N CYS A 282 2.94 3.45 20.18
CA CYS A 282 3.67 3.83 18.99
C CYS A 282 3.42 5.32 18.72
N GLY A 283 4.40 6.17 19.02
CA GLY A 283 4.26 7.62 18.93
C GLY A 283 3.15 8.12 19.85
N CYS A 284 2.15 8.83 19.29
CA CYS A 284 0.99 9.31 20.02
C CYS A 284 -0.15 8.28 20.17
N LEU A 285 0.06 7.04 19.70
CA LEU A 285 -0.96 5.99 19.69
C LEU A 285 -0.70 4.93 20.77
N VAL A 286 -1.78 4.31 21.25
CA VAL A 286 -1.74 3.22 22.24
C VAL A 286 -2.11 1.90 21.59
N LYS A 287 -1.56 0.80 22.10
CA LYS A 287 -1.95 -0.56 21.67
C LYS A 287 -3.39 -0.84 22.11
N ILE A 288 -4.30 -0.91 21.14
CA ILE A 288 -5.72 -1.19 21.40
C ILE A 288 -6.02 -2.69 21.42
N LYS A 289 -5.24 -3.47 20.66
CA LYS A 289 -5.41 -4.91 20.57
C LYS A 289 -4.10 -5.60 20.22
N ASP A 290 -3.90 -6.78 20.79
CA ASP A 290 -2.87 -7.74 20.41
C ASP A 290 -3.54 -9.11 20.41
N ARG A 291 -3.47 -9.82 19.28
CA ARG A 291 -4.10 -11.14 19.12
C ARG A 291 -3.18 -12.10 18.40
N ARG A 292 -3.00 -13.28 19.00
CA ARG A 292 -2.26 -14.39 18.42
C ARG A 292 -3.10 -15.19 17.42
N PHE A 293 -2.50 -15.52 16.29
CA PHE A 293 -2.98 -16.40 15.24
C PHE A 293 -1.89 -17.43 14.89
N GLY A 294 -1.86 -18.54 15.63
CA GLY A 294 -0.84 -19.57 15.47
C GLY A 294 0.57 -19.05 15.81
N ARG A 295 1.40 -18.83 14.78
CA ARG A 295 2.78 -18.30 14.88
C ARG A 295 2.87 -16.79 14.67
N THR A 296 1.77 -16.16 14.30
CA THR A 296 1.66 -14.74 13.97
C THR A 296 0.91 -14.03 15.08
N HIS A 297 1.29 -12.79 15.36
CA HIS A 297 0.51 -11.84 16.14
C HIS A 297 0.04 -10.71 15.24
N LEU A 298 -1.11 -10.16 15.61
CA LEU A 298 -1.70 -8.98 15.02
C LEU A 298 -1.87 -7.96 16.13
N ALA A 299 -1.05 -6.91 16.12
CA ALA A 299 -1.26 -5.75 16.97
C ALA A 299 -1.98 -4.67 16.19
N ILE A 300 -2.86 -3.95 16.88
CA ILE A 300 -3.45 -2.72 16.38
C ILE A 300 -3.15 -1.63 17.40
N TYR A 301 -2.55 -0.54 16.92
CA TYR A 301 -2.38 0.71 17.63
C TYR A 301 -3.42 1.69 17.13
N GLY A 302 -3.88 2.56 18.00
CA GLY A 302 -4.86 3.56 17.64
C GLY A 302 -4.97 4.66 18.70
N PRO A 303 -5.93 5.57 18.52
CA PRO A 303 -6.15 6.67 19.42
C PRO A 303 -6.55 6.17 20.81
N GLU A 304 -6.20 6.92 21.85
CA GLU A 304 -6.53 6.55 23.24
C GLU A 304 -8.04 6.34 23.44
N TRP A 305 -8.88 7.15 22.78
CA TRP A 305 -10.33 7.03 22.83
C TRP A 305 -10.85 5.70 22.25
N ALA A 306 -10.09 5.04 21.38
CA ALA A 306 -10.44 3.75 20.79
C ALA A 306 -10.04 2.56 21.68
N GLN A 307 -9.25 2.79 22.73
CA GLN A 307 -8.88 1.75 23.68
C GLN A 307 -10.09 1.38 24.53
N LYS A 308 -10.62 0.17 24.34
CA LYS A 308 -11.62 -0.36 25.27
C LYS A 308 -10.94 -0.53 26.63
N LYS A 309 -11.50 0.09 27.68
CA LYS A 309 -11.05 -0.13 29.07
C LYS A 309 -10.93 -1.63 29.30
N ARG A 310 -9.70 -2.12 29.50
CA ARG A 310 -9.48 -3.51 29.91
C ARG A 310 -10.28 -3.69 31.19
N LYS A 311 -11.19 -4.67 31.23
CA LYS A 311 -11.69 -5.19 32.51
C LYS A 311 -10.49 -5.85 33.19
N SER A 312 -9.68 -5.09 33.89
CA SER A 312 -8.64 -5.60 34.78
C SER A 312 -8.83 -4.96 36.15
N GLU A 313 -8.93 -5.83 37.16
CA GLU A 313 -8.98 -5.57 38.61
C GLU A 313 -10.30 -5.08 39.22
N LYS A 314 -11.33 -5.95 39.22
CA LYS A 314 -12.39 -5.90 40.24
C LYS A 314 -12.63 -7.23 40.99
N THR A 315 -11.70 -8.18 40.90
CA THR A 315 -11.84 -9.50 41.56
C THR A 315 -10.76 -9.80 42.60
N LEU A 316 -9.76 -8.92 42.80
CA LEU A 316 -8.71 -9.14 43.81
C LEU A 316 -8.87 -8.32 45.10
N GLN A 317 -9.87 -7.42 45.20
CA GLN A 317 -10.17 -6.69 46.44
C GLN A 317 -11.39 -7.21 47.22
N THR A 318 -12.13 -8.20 46.72
CA THR A 318 -13.30 -8.74 47.44
C THR A 318 -12.95 -9.91 48.39
N VAL A 319 -11.73 -10.45 48.34
CA VAL A 319 -11.34 -11.62 49.17
C VAL A 319 -10.48 -11.23 50.39
N VAL A 320 -10.01 -9.98 50.50
CA VAL A 320 -9.19 -9.52 51.65
C VAL A 320 -9.99 -8.68 52.66
N GLY A 321 -11.33 -8.62 52.52
CA GLY A 321 -12.22 -7.81 53.37
C GLY A 321 -13.21 -8.61 54.22
N LYS A 322 -12.97 -9.90 54.44
CA LYS A 322 -13.72 -10.72 55.42
C LYS A 322 -12.77 -11.66 56.15
N VAL A 323 -12.08 -11.11 57.14
CA VAL A 323 -11.66 -11.83 58.34
C VAL A 323 -12.21 -11.05 59.51
#